data_AF-A0A087X1F5-F1
#
_entry.id   AF-A0A087X1F5-F1
#
_cell.length_a   1.000
_cell.length_b   1.000
_cell.length_c   1.000
_cell.angle_alpha   90.00
_cell.angle_beta   90.00
_cell.angle_gamma   90.00
#
_symmetry.space_group_name_H-M   'P 1'
#
loop_
_entity.id
_entity.type
_entity.pdbx_description
1 polymer ?
#
loop_
_entity_poly.entity_id
_entity_poly.type
_entity_poly.pdbx_seq_one_letter_code
_entity_poly.pdbx_strand_id
1 'polypeptide(L)'
;MNGRVDYLVTEEEINLTRGPSGLGFNIVGGTDQQYVSNDSGIYVSRIKENGAAALDGRLQEGDKILSVNGQDLKNLLHQDAVDLFRNAGYAVSLRVQHRMDPELEKKLKENKISLESEYEKIKDSKFDDWKNIRGPRPWEDPDLLQGRNPES
;
A
#
# COMPACT_ATOMS: atom_id res chain seq x y z
N MET A 1 -8.96 -27.68 3.04
CA MET A 1 -9.93 -26.57 3.07
C MET A 1 -9.10 -25.30 3.08
N ASN A 2 -8.75 -24.78 1.90
CA ASN A 2 -7.87 -23.62 1.80
C ASN A 2 -8.71 -22.39 2.14
N GLY A 3 -8.53 -21.92 3.38
CA GLY A 3 -9.31 -20.86 3.98
C GLY A 3 -8.98 -19.55 3.30
N ARG A 4 -9.99 -18.96 2.68
CA ARG A 4 -10.03 -17.56 2.25
C ARG A 4 -9.48 -16.69 3.39
N VAL A 5 -8.33 -16.04 3.20
CA VAL A 5 -7.85 -15.04 4.14
C VAL A 5 -8.65 -13.75 3.88
N ASP A 6 -9.69 -13.51 4.67
CA ASP A 6 -10.42 -12.24 4.64
C ASP A 6 -9.54 -11.16 5.28
N TYR A 7 -8.67 -10.55 4.47
CA TYR A 7 -7.85 -9.42 4.92
C TYR A 7 -8.71 -8.30 5.45
N LEU A 8 -8.31 -7.74 6.58
CA LEU A 8 -8.90 -6.51 7.09
C LEU A 8 -8.44 -5.37 6.20
N VAL A 9 -9.41 -4.63 5.67
CA VAL A 9 -9.16 -3.43 4.88
C VAL A 9 -9.58 -2.21 5.68
N THR A 10 -8.68 -1.26 5.82
CA THR A 10 -8.96 0.03 6.45
C THR A 10 -8.56 1.15 5.52
N GLU A 11 -9.38 2.17 5.42
CA GLU A 11 -9.09 3.36 4.63
C GLU A 11 -8.57 4.47 5.53
N GLU A 12 -7.51 5.14 5.10
CA GLU A 12 -6.91 6.27 5.79
C GLU A 12 -6.63 7.41 4.82
N GLU A 13 -6.73 8.65 5.31
CA GLU A 13 -6.33 9.84 4.57
C GLU A 13 -5.00 10.37 5.09
N ILE A 14 -3.99 10.35 4.22
CA ILE A 14 -2.61 10.73 4.51
C ILE A 14 -2.30 12.02 3.78
N ASN A 15 -1.95 13.05 4.53
CA ASN A 15 -1.54 14.34 3.98
C ASN A 15 -0.01 14.41 3.99
N LEU A 16 0.58 14.28 2.81
CA LEU A 16 2.03 14.36 2.62
C LEU A 16 2.42 15.72 2.07
N THR A 17 3.56 16.22 2.53
CA THR A 17 4.20 17.40 1.96
C THR A 17 5.32 16.96 1.04
N ARG A 18 5.32 17.46 -0.20
CA ARG A 18 6.34 17.15 -1.19
C ARG A 18 7.71 17.64 -0.69
N GLY A 19 8.63 16.70 -0.51
CA GLY A 19 10.01 16.99 -0.18
C GLY A 19 10.84 17.38 -1.41
N PRO A 20 12.14 17.67 -1.22
CA PRO A 20 13.06 18.05 -2.30
C PRO A 20 13.23 16.97 -3.37
N SER A 21 12.97 15.70 -3.04
CA SER A 21 13.00 14.56 -3.99
C SER A 21 11.61 14.07 -4.38
N GLY A 22 10.54 14.83 -4.13
CA GLY A 22 9.16 14.41 -4.38
C GLY A 22 8.48 13.80 -3.14
N LEU A 23 7.55 12.87 -3.37
CA LEU A 23 6.75 12.25 -2.31
C LEU A 23 7.45 11.07 -1.62
N GLY A 24 8.51 10.52 -2.22
CA GLY A 24 9.34 9.50 -1.59
C GLY A 24 8.75 8.09 -1.60
N PHE A 25 7.95 7.74 -2.61
CA PHE A 25 7.49 6.38 -2.85
C PHE A 25 7.34 6.11 -4.35
N ASN A 26 7.34 4.83 -4.72
CA ASN A 26 7.11 4.33 -6.05
C ASN A 26 5.73 3.71 -6.12
N ILE A 27 5.06 3.92 -7.25
CA ILE A 27 3.77 3.32 -7.54
C ILE A 27 3.89 2.27 -8.63
N VAL A 28 2.96 1.32 -8.62
CA VAL A 28 2.73 0.29 -9.64
C VAL A 28 1.22 0.13 -9.82
N GLY A 29 0.81 -0.56 -10.87
CA GLY A 29 -0.61 -0.65 -11.21
C GLY A 29 -1.00 0.32 -12.31
N GLY A 30 -2.29 0.32 -12.63
CA GLY A 30 -2.86 0.97 -13.80
C GLY A 30 -3.56 -0.05 -14.69
N THR A 31 -4.50 0.42 -15.50
CA THR A 31 -5.26 -0.43 -16.43
C THR A 31 -4.38 -1.14 -17.48
N ASP A 32 -3.26 -0.51 -17.84
CA ASP A 32 -2.21 -1.01 -18.75
C ASP A 32 -1.14 -1.86 -18.05
N GLN A 33 -0.98 -1.67 -16.74
CA GLN A 33 0.02 -2.34 -15.91
C GLN A 33 -0.62 -2.97 -14.69
N GLN A 34 -1.63 -3.82 -14.92
CA GLN A 34 -2.35 -4.49 -13.85
C GLN A 34 -1.38 -5.31 -13.02
N TYR A 35 -1.23 -4.90 -11.77
CA TYR A 35 -0.27 -5.50 -10.85
C TYR A 35 -0.88 -6.61 -10.00
N VAL A 36 -2.21 -6.61 -9.90
CA VAL A 36 -3.02 -7.65 -9.28
C VAL A 36 -4.06 -8.10 -10.31
N SER A 37 -4.21 -9.41 -10.49
CA SER A 37 -5.19 -9.99 -11.43
C SER A 37 -6.60 -9.45 -11.15
N ASN A 38 -7.25 -8.88 -12.17
CA ASN A 38 -8.57 -8.24 -12.07
C ASN A 38 -8.63 -6.98 -11.17
N ASP A 39 -7.49 -6.35 -10.85
CA ASP A 39 -7.47 -5.06 -10.16
C ASP A 39 -6.58 -4.05 -10.91
N SER A 40 -7.23 -3.02 -11.45
CA SER A 40 -6.60 -1.91 -12.16
C SER A 40 -6.16 -0.77 -11.23
N GLY A 41 -6.17 -0.99 -9.91
CA GLY A 41 -5.78 0.01 -8.93
C GLY A 41 -4.29 0.36 -8.95
N ILE A 42 -3.98 1.45 -8.25
CA ILE A 42 -2.61 1.94 -8.04
C ILE A 42 -2.14 1.50 -6.66
N TYR A 43 -0.95 0.94 -6.57
CA TYR A 43 -0.36 0.43 -5.34
C TYR A 43 1.01 1.04 -5.09
N VAL A 44 1.39 1.13 -3.82
CA VAL A 44 2.76 1.48 -3.43
C VAL A 44 3.65 0.26 -3.58
N SER A 45 4.59 0.28 -4.52
CA SER A 45 5.56 -0.81 -4.69
C SER A 45 6.75 -0.67 -3.76
N ARG A 46 7.19 0.58 -3.55
CA ARG A 46 8.36 0.88 -2.75
C ARG A 46 8.25 2.19 -2.00
N ILE A 47 8.74 2.28 -0.78
CA ILE A 47 8.95 3.55 -0.07
C ILE A 47 10.43 3.88 -0.02
N LYS A 48 10.77 5.12 -0.33
CA LYS A 48 12.14 5.60 -0.33
C LYS A 48 12.53 5.98 1.09
N GLU A 49 13.61 5.40 1.59
CA GLU A 49 14.24 5.79 2.85
C GLU A 49 14.51 7.30 2.88
N ASN A 50 14.19 7.95 4.00
CA ASN A 50 14.27 9.41 4.16
C ASN A 50 13.37 10.23 3.19
N GLY A 51 12.44 9.59 2.50
CA GLY A 51 11.42 10.26 1.69
C GLY A 51 10.28 10.84 2.54
N ALA A 52 9.46 11.73 1.97
CA ALA A 52 8.35 12.35 2.70
C ALA A 52 7.37 11.30 3.25
N ALA A 53 7.03 10.27 2.47
CA ALA A 53 6.22 9.14 2.93
C ALA A 53 6.87 8.33 4.07
N ALA A 54 8.19 8.10 4.02
CA ALA A 54 8.90 7.38 5.08
C ALA A 54 8.98 8.18 6.38
N LEU A 55 9.20 9.50 6.28
CA LEU A 55 9.25 10.40 7.43
C LEU A 55 7.87 10.58 8.09
N ASP A 56 6.81 10.50 7.29
CA ASP A 56 5.43 10.52 7.78
C ASP A 56 5.03 9.18 8.43
N GLY A 57 5.52 8.06 7.89
CA GLY A 57 5.39 6.72 8.49
C GLY A 57 4.04 6.04 8.28
N ARG A 58 2.98 6.78 7.89
CA ARG A 58 1.63 6.20 7.71
C ARG A 58 1.47 5.43 6.41
N LEU A 59 2.07 5.92 5.32
CA LEU A 59 2.02 5.26 4.01
C LEU A 59 2.96 4.07 3.98
N GLN A 60 2.52 2.94 3.42
CA GLN A 60 3.26 1.68 3.44
C GLN A 60 3.30 0.97 2.08
N GLU A 61 4.29 0.10 1.88
CA GLU A 61 4.37 -0.73 0.68
C GLU A 61 3.25 -1.77 0.66
N GLY A 62 2.62 -1.95 -0.51
CA GLY A 62 1.44 -2.80 -0.67
C GLY A 62 0.13 -2.06 -0.42
N ASP A 63 0.16 -0.83 0.10
CA ASP A 63 -1.04 -0.01 0.22
C ASP A 63 -1.61 0.31 -1.16
N LYS A 64 -2.93 0.29 -1.25
CA LYS A 64 -3.66 0.69 -2.44
C LYS A 64 -4.03 2.16 -2.33
N ILE A 65 -3.62 2.98 -3.30
CA ILE A 65 -3.98 4.39 -3.35
C ILE A 65 -5.31 4.51 -4.09
N LEU A 66 -6.33 4.99 -3.38
CA LEU A 66 -7.69 5.16 -3.88
C LEU A 66 -7.86 6.48 -4.60
N SER A 67 -7.33 7.57 -4.03
CA SER A 67 -7.42 8.91 -4.62
C SER A 67 -6.26 9.83 -4.21
N VAL A 68 -6.04 10.87 -5.03
CA VAL A 68 -5.02 11.91 -4.83
C VAL A 68 -5.69 13.27 -4.96
N ASN A 69 -5.59 14.11 -3.93
CA ASN A 69 -6.24 15.43 -3.85
C ASN A 69 -7.75 15.37 -4.16
N GLY A 70 -8.42 14.30 -3.75
CA GLY A 70 -9.83 14.06 -4.04
C GLY A 70 -10.14 13.55 -5.45
N GLN A 71 -9.13 13.31 -6.29
CA GLN A 71 -9.29 12.69 -7.61
C GLN A 71 -9.07 11.18 -7.50
N ASP A 72 -10.09 10.40 -7.86
CA ASP A 72 -10.01 8.94 -7.83
C ASP A 72 -9.00 8.40 -8.84
N LEU A 73 -8.19 7.42 -8.41
CA LEU A 73 -7.20 6.74 -9.23
C LEU A 73 -7.73 5.45 -9.88
N LYS A 74 -9.04 5.21 -9.81
CA LYS A 74 -9.66 4.00 -10.36
C LYS A 74 -9.67 4.06 -11.89
N ASN A 75 -9.30 2.93 -12.52
CA ASN A 75 -9.32 2.77 -13.98
C ASN A 75 -8.45 3.77 -14.75
N LEU A 76 -7.39 4.29 -14.13
CA LEU A 76 -6.42 5.14 -14.81
C LEU A 76 -5.31 4.30 -15.44
N LEU A 77 -4.65 4.86 -16.46
CA LEU A 77 -3.37 4.32 -16.92
C LEU A 77 -2.30 4.61 -15.87
N HIS A 78 -1.24 3.81 -15.86
CA HIS A 78 -0.09 4.02 -14.99
C HIS A 78 0.46 5.45 -15.14
N GLN A 79 0.58 5.91 -16.39
CA GLN A 79 1.09 7.24 -16.70
C GLN A 79 0.17 8.36 -16.19
N ASP A 80 -1.15 8.20 -16.31
CA ASP A 80 -2.12 9.18 -15.81
C ASP A 80 -2.04 9.30 -14.28
N ALA A 81 -1.90 8.17 -13.58
CA ALA A 81 -1.70 8.17 -12.13
C ALA A 81 -0.40 8.91 -11.77
N VAL A 82 0.72 8.61 -12.45
CA VAL A 82 1.99 9.32 -12.25
C VAL A 82 1.83 10.83 -12.46
N ASP A 83 1.13 11.24 -13.50
CA ASP A 83 0.92 12.65 -13.81
C ASP A 83 0.03 13.35 -12.79
N LEU A 84 -0.97 12.67 -12.22
CA LEU A 84 -1.71 13.17 -11.05
C LEU A 84 -0.80 13.40 -9.85
N PHE A 85 0.06 12.42 -9.50
CA PHE A 85 1.01 12.62 -8.40
C PHE A 85 2.02 13.72 -8.68
N ARG A 86 2.41 13.96 -9.93
CA ARG A 86 3.31 15.08 -10.31
C ARG A 86 2.60 16.42 -10.19
N ASN A 87 1.35 16.50 -10.65
CA ASN A 87 0.55 17.72 -10.68
C ASN A 87 -0.15 18.03 -9.34
N ALA A 88 -0.13 17.10 -8.38
CA ALA A 88 -0.72 17.26 -7.05
C ALA A 88 -0.13 18.43 -6.23
N GLY A 89 0.97 19.04 -6.67
CA GLY A 89 1.55 20.22 -6.05
C GLY A 89 2.37 19.90 -4.79
N TYR A 90 2.49 20.89 -3.91
CA TYR A 90 3.31 20.79 -2.69
C TYR A 90 2.63 20.01 -1.56
N ALA A 91 1.34 20.22 -1.34
CA ALA A 91 0.55 19.45 -0.38
C ALA A 91 -0.27 18.41 -1.14
N VAL A 92 -0.12 17.14 -0.77
CA VAL A 92 -0.76 16.02 -1.44
C VAL A 92 -1.56 15.22 -0.43
N SER A 93 -2.87 15.19 -0.61
CA SER A 93 -3.81 14.38 0.17
C SER A 93 -4.02 13.05 -0.53
N LEU A 94 -3.61 11.96 0.09
CA LEU A 94 -3.73 10.60 -0.41
C LEU A 94 -4.80 9.88 0.39
N ARG A 95 -5.81 9.32 -0.28
CA ARG A 95 -6.65 8.31 0.36
C ARG A 95 -6.08 6.95 0.02
N VAL A 96 -5.72 6.19 1.04
CA VAL A 96 -5.11 4.87 0.89
C VAL A 96 -5.94 3.82 1.59
N GLN A 97 -5.78 2.58 1.15
CA GLN A 97 -6.35 1.40 1.76
C GLN A 97 -5.22 0.49 2.21
N HIS A 98 -5.14 0.31 3.53
CA HIS A 98 -4.23 -0.63 4.16
C HIS A 98 -4.85 -2.02 4.11
N ARG A 99 -4.05 -3.01 3.74
CA ARG A 99 -4.37 -4.43 3.97
C ARG A 99 -3.63 -4.89 5.21
N MET A 100 -4.36 -5.56 6.09
CA MET A 100 -3.77 -6.18 7.26
C MET A 100 -4.26 -7.61 7.39
N ASP A 101 -3.31 -8.51 7.61
CA ASP A 101 -3.60 -9.90 7.93
C ASP A 101 -4.34 -9.97 9.29
N PRO A 102 -5.49 -10.66 9.37
CA PRO A 102 -6.27 -10.76 10.60
C PRO A 102 -5.55 -11.53 11.72
N GLU A 103 -4.70 -12.51 11.40
CA GLU A 103 -3.90 -13.22 12.41
C GLU A 103 -2.83 -12.30 13.02
N LEU A 104 -2.25 -11.44 12.20
CA LEU A 104 -1.33 -10.41 12.64
C LEU A 104 -2.03 -9.36 13.50
N GLU A 105 -3.18 -8.83 13.07
CA GLU A 105 -3.94 -7.86 13.88
C GLU A 105 -4.27 -8.47 15.25
N LYS A 106 -4.68 -9.73 15.26
CA LYS A 106 -4.93 -10.50 16.48
C LYS A 106 -3.66 -10.60 17.34
N LYS A 107 -2.51 -10.98 16.77
CA LYS A 107 -1.22 -11.03 17.50
C LYS A 107 -0.82 -9.68 18.09
N LEU A 108 -0.99 -8.58 17.36
CA LEU A 108 -0.67 -7.24 17.84
C LEU A 108 -1.57 -6.84 19.02
N LYS A 109 -2.88 -7.09 18.90
CA LYS A 109 -3.86 -6.84 19.98
C LYS A 109 -3.61 -7.73 21.21
N GLU A 110 -3.36 -9.02 21.01
CA GLU A 110 -3.09 -10.00 22.08
C GLU A 110 -1.83 -9.66 22.85
N ASN A 111 -0.76 -9.29 22.16
CA ASN A 111 0.51 -8.92 22.78
C ASN A 111 0.54 -7.46 23.27
N LYS A 112 -0.54 -6.69 23.06
CA LYS A 112 -0.61 -5.23 23.31
C LYS A 112 0.57 -4.46 22.68
N ILE A 113 0.98 -4.89 21.49
CA ILE A 113 2.06 -4.27 20.73
C ILE A 113 1.45 -3.37 19.66
N SER A 114 1.99 -2.15 19.47
CA SER A 114 1.61 -1.30 18.34
C SER A 114 2.43 -1.64 17.10
N LEU A 115 1.83 -1.44 15.92
CA LEU A 115 2.52 -1.55 14.63
C LEU A 115 3.75 -0.64 14.58
N GLU A 116 3.63 0.60 15.07
CA GLU A 116 4.76 1.51 15.29
C GLU A 116 5.90 0.86 16.07
N SER A 117 5.58 0.17 17.17
CA SER A 117 6.59 -0.43 18.05
C SER A 117 7.32 -1.60 17.38
N GLU A 118 6.62 -2.40 16.57
CA GLU A 118 7.27 -3.47 15.80
C GLU A 118 8.09 -2.90 14.64
N TYR A 119 7.57 -1.88 13.95
CA TYR A 119 8.30 -1.16 12.90
C TYR A 119 9.61 -0.58 13.45
N GLU A 120 9.58 0.11 14.58
CA GLU A 120 10.75 0.70 15.22
C GLU A 120 11.84 -0.34 15.58
N LYS A 121 11.45 -1.59 15.86
CA LYS A 121 12.41 -2.68 16.11
C LYS A 121 13.12 -3.16 14.85
N ILE A 122 12.48 -3.01 13.69
CA ILE A 122 12.96 -3.55 12.42
C ILE A 122 13.33 -2.47 11.39
N LYS A 123 13.14 -1.18 11.69
CA LYS A 123 13.38 -0.07 10.76
C LYS A 123 14.83 0.00 10.28
N ASP A 124 15.76 -0.46 11.11
CA ASP A 124 17.19 -0.56 10.81
C ASP A 124 17.58 -1.95 10.26
N SER A 125 16.60 -2.86 10.17
CA SER A 125 16.75 -4.18 9.53
C SER A 125 16.48 -4.09 8.03
N LYS A 126 16.77 -5.16 7.29
CA LYS A 126 16.51 -5.16 5.84
C LYS A 126 15.01 -5.04 5.60
N PHE A 127 14.64 -4.23 4.61
CA PHE A 127 13.24 -3.97 4.26
C PHE A 127 12.40 -5.24 3.97
N ASP A 128 13.01 -6.38 3.61
CA ASP A 128 12.30 -7.66 3.49
C ASP A 128 11.80 -8.21 4.84
N ASP A 129 12.42 -7.87 5.97
CA ASP A 129 11.98 -8.30 7.31
C ASP A 129 10.62 -7.68 7.69
N TRP A 130 10.25 -6.56 7.06
CA TRP A 130 8.94 -5.92 7.17
C TRP A 130 7.78 -6.80 6.69
N LYS A 131 8.04 -7.77 5.79
CA LYS A 131 7.04 -8.78 5.37
C LYS A 131 6.45 -9.55 6.55
N ASN A 132 7.21 -9.72 7.62
CA ASN A 132 6.79 -10.45 8.82
C ASN A 132 5.82 -9.65 9.72
N ILE A 133 5.69 -8.33 9.52
CA ILE A 133 4.86 -7.46 10.35
C ILE A 133 3.51 -7.18 9.72
N ARG A 134 3.32 -7.29 8.40
CA ARG A 134 2.05 -6.89 7.73
C ARG A 134 1.41 -7.94 6.82
N GLY A 135 2.11 -9.05 6.58
CA GLY A 135 1.64 -10.12 5.67
C GLY A 135 2.20 -9.96 4.26
N PRO A 136 1.89 -10.90 3.34
CA PRO A 136 2.37 -10.87 1.97
C PRO A 136 1.81 -9.66 1.20
N ARG A 137 2.60 -9.10 0.28
CA ARG A 137 2.11 -8.05 -0.62
C ARG A 137 0.99 -8.60 -1.50
N PRO A 138 0.07 -7.76 -2.03
CA PRO A 138 -1.04 -8.23 -2.86
C PRO A 138 -0.65 -9.12 -4.06
N TRP A 139 0.55 -8.92 -4.61
CA TRP A 139 1.12 -9.70 -5.73
C TRP A 139 2.05 -10.83 -5.29
N GLU A 140 2.29 -11.00 -3.99
CA GLU A 140 2.97 -12.15 -3.40
C GLU A 140 1.95 -13.17 -2.84
N ASP A 141 0.66 -12.80 -2.83
CA ASP A 141 -0.43 -13.64 -2.33
C ASP A 141 -1.05 -14.49 -3.46
N PRO A 142 -0.88 -15.83 -3.42
CA PRO A 142 -1.43 -16.73 -4.43
C PRO A 142 -2.97 -16.72 -4.48
N ASP A 143 -3.67 -16.39 -3.39
CA ASP A 143 -5.14 -16.32 -3.37
C ASP A 143 -5.68 -15.09 -4.12
N LEU A 144 -4.87 -14.02 -4.23
CA LEU A 144 -5.21 -12.79 -4.95
C LEU A 144 -4.82 -12.84 -6.43
N LEU A 145 -3.77 -13.60 -6.75
CA LEU A 145 -3.31 -13.78 -8.13
C LEU A 145 -4.16 -14.78 -8.91
N GLN A 146 -4.80 -15.74 -8.24
CA GLN A 146 -5.82 -16.61 -8.81
C GLN A 146 -7.11 -15.83 -9.02
N GLY A 147 -7.14 -14.98 -10.04
CA GLY A 147 -8.39 -14.46 -10.57
C GLY A 147 -9.28 -15.64 -10.96
N ARG A 148 -10.27 -15.98 -10.13
CA ARG A 148 -11.32 -16.89 -10.57
C ARG A 148 -12.03 -16.20 -11.73
N ASN A 149 -11.95 -16.82 -12.89
CA ASN A 149 -12.98 -16.66 -13.91
C ASN A 149 -14.33 -16.96 -13.23
N PRO A 150 -15.34 -16.07 -13.27
CA PRO A 150 -16.61 -16.30 -12.58
C PRO A 150 -17.45 -17.46 -13.17
N GLU A 151 -16.93 -18.21 -14.15
CA GLU A 151 -17.61 -19.35 -14.76
C GLU A 151 -16.69 -20.58 -14.84
N SER A 152 -16.79 -21.50 -13.88
CA SER A 152 -16.40 -22.91 -13.97
C SER A 152 -17.06 -23.71 -12.84
#